data_AF-S4YA73-F1
#
_entry.id   AF-S4YA73-F1
#
_cell.length_a   1.000
_cell.length_b   1.000
_cell.length_c   1.000
_cell.angle_alpha   90.00
_cell.angle_beta   90.00
_cell.angle_gamma   90.00
#
_symmetry.space_group_name_H-M   'P 1'
#
loop_
_entity.id
_entity.type
_entity.pdbx_description
1 polymer ?
#
loop_
_entity_poly.entity_id
_entity_poly.type
_entity_poly.pdbx_seq_one_letter_code
_entity_poly.pdbx_strand_id
1 'polypeptide(L)' 'MTRDELRDRLCVMLGGRIAEELCCGDISTGAQNDLERATETARQMVCRFGMSDVLGRSRSAVRRARGSWTAR' A
#
# COMPACT_ATOMS: atom_id res chain seq x y z
N MET A 1 -6.89 0.54 -16.28
CA MET A 1 -5.86 0.03 -15.37
C MET A 1 -6.13 -1.43 -15.07
N THR A 2 -5.23 -2.32 -15.45
CA THR A 2 -5.27 -3.75 -15.13
C THR A 2 -4.67 -4.04 -13.76
N ARG A 3 -4.82 -5.27 -13.26
CA ARG A 3 -4.17 -5.71 -12.01
C ARG A 3 -2.64 -5.56 -12.11
N ASP A 4 -2.07 -5.93 -13.26
CA ASP A 4 -0.62 -5.89 -13.50
C ASP A 4 -0.10 -4.46 -13.59
N GLU A 5 -0.80 -3.55 -14.28
CA GLU A 5 -0.40 -2.13 -14.33
C GLU A 5 -0.39 -1.48 -12.94
N LEU A 6 -1.33 -1.83 -12.07
CA LEU A 6 -1.33 -1.35 -10.68
C LEU A 6 -0.20 -1.96 -9.85
N ARG A 7 0.16 -3.21 -10.16
CA ARG A 7 1.28 -3.93 -9.52
C ARG A 7 2.62 -3.31 -9.93
N ASP A 8 2.80 -3.02 -11.20
CA ASP A 8 3.99 -2.33 -11.72
C ASP A 8 4.11 -0.93 -11.10
N ARG A 9 2.98 -0.23 -10.96
CA ARG A 9 2.97 1.08 -10.28
C ARG A 9 3.37 0.97 -8.81
N LEU A 10 2.92 -0.06 -8.09
CA LEU A 10 3.37 -0.35 -6.73
C LEU A 10 4.88 -0.63 -6.68
N CYS A 11 5.40 -1.42 -7.62
CA CYS A 11 6.84 -1.71 -7.73
C CYS A 11 7.66 -0.43 -7.92
N VAL A 12 7.23 0.49 -8.78
CA VAL A 12 7.92 1.78 -8.97
C VAL A 12 7.90 2.62 -7.69
N MET A 13 6.76 2.72 -7.01
CA MET A 13 6.63 3.50 -5.77
C MET A 13 7.50 2.93 -4.64
N LEU A 14 7.57 1.61 -4.50
CA LEU A 14 8.37 0.96 -3.45
C LEU A 14 9.84 0.80 -3.84
N GLY A 15 10.18 0.92 -5.12
CA GLY A 15 11.53 0.73 -5.64
C GLY A 15 12.53 1.76 -5.10
N GLY A 16 12.11 3.01 -4.89
CA GLY A 16 12.98 4.05 -4.33
C GLY A 16 13.44 3.70 -2.91
N ARG A 17 12.54 3.15 -2.09
CA ARG A 17 12.85 2.71 -0.73
C ARG A 17 13.83 1.53 -0.71
N ILE A 18 13.62 0.55 -1.60
CA ILE A 18 14.51 -0.60 -1.73
C ILE A 18 15.88 -0.15 -2.23
N ALA A 19 15.92 0.77 -3.19
CA ALA A 19 17.18 1.31 -3.73
C ALA A 19 17.98 2.07 -2.66
N GLU A 20 17.32 2.86 -1.79
CA GLU A 20 17.98 3.49 -0.64
C GLU A 20 18.59 2.44 0.30
N GLU A 21 17.82 1.41 0.67
CA GLU A 21 18.31 0.36 1.55
C GLU A 21 19.50 -0.39 0.96
N LEU A 22 19.44 -0.73 -0.33
CA LEU A 22 20.51 -1.48 -1.02
C LEU A 22 21.75 -0.64 -1.30
N CYS A 23 21.61 0.65 -1.65
CA CYS A 23 22.72 1.49 -2.11
C CYS A 23 23.29 2.39 -1.00
N CYS A 24 22.45 2.94 -0.12
CA CYS A 24 22.87 3.85 0.96
C CYS A 24 23.09 3.12 2.29
N GLY A 25 22.56 1.90 2.45
CA GLY A 25 22.69 1.13 3.68
C GLY A 25 21.92 1.71 4.87
N ASP A 26 21.08 2.71 4.62
CA ASP A 26 20.22 3.33 5.62
C ASP A 26 18.90 3.76 4.97
N ILE A 27 17.90 3.92 5.84
CA ILE A 27 16.49 4.05 5.50
C ILE A 27 16.08 5.49 5.83
N SER A 28 15.75 6.28 4.80
CA SER A 28 15.39 7.69 4.98
C SER A 28 13.88 7.89 5.22
N THR A 29 13.49 9.10 5.63
CA THR A 29 12.07 9.52 5.67
C THR A 29 11.55 10.00 4.31
N GLY A 30 12.41 10.08 3.28
CA GLY A 30 12.07 10.61 1.95
C GLY A 30 11.01 9.77 1.21
N ALA A 31 10.97 8.47 1.46
CA ALA A 31 9.99 7.56 0.83
C ALA A 31 8.59 7.57 1.50
N GLN A 32 8.33 8.43 2.50
CA GLN A 32 7.07 8.44 3.24
C GLN A 32 5.85 8.65 2.34
N ASN A 33 5.92 9.58 1.38
CA ASN A 33 4.84 9.85 0.44
C ASN A 33 4.58 8.64 -0.49
N ASP A 34 5.62 7.95 -0.92
CA ASP A 34 5.47 6.77 -1.77
C ASP A 34 4.83 5.59 -1.02
N LEU A 35 5.20 5.40 0.25
CA LEU A 35 4.57 4.41 1.14
C LEU A 35 3.08 4.69 1.36
N GLU A 36 2.71 5.95 1.58
CA GLU A 36 1.31 6.35 1.77
C GLU A 36 0.49 6.09 0.49
N ARG A 37 1.01 6.50 -0.67
CA ARG A 37 0.35 6.30 -1.96
C ARG A 37 0.28 4.82 -2.37
N ALA A 38 1.33 4.05 -2.09
CA ALA A 38 1.34 2.60 -2.31
C ALA A 38 0.28 1.91 -1.44
N THR A 39 0.18 2.31 -0.17
CA THR A 39 -0.83 1.78 0.76
C THR A 39 -2.26 2.06 0.27
N GLU A 40 -2.54 3.30 -0.14
CA GLU A 40 -3.86 3.67 -0.66
C GLU A 40 -4.18 2.91 -1.95
N THR A 41 -3.20 2.77 -2.85
CA THR A 41 -3.36 2.02 -4.11
C THR A 41 -3.66 0.54 -3.83
N ALA A 42 -2.89 -0.11 -2.95
CA ALA A 42 -3.12 -1.50 -2.55
C ALA A 42 -4.49 -1.69 -1.89
N ARG A 43 -4.90 -0.73 -1.05
CA ARG A 43 -6.23 -0.73 -0.44
C ARG A 43 -7.34 -0.63 -1.48
N GLN A 44 -7.18 0.21 -2.51
CA GLN A 44 -8.14 0.33 -3.60
C GLN A 44 -8.21 -0.93 -4.46
N MET A 45 -7.06 -1.54 -4.77
CA MET A 45 -6.99 -2.83 -5.47
C MET A 45 -7.84 -3.88 -4.77
N VAL A 46 -7.69 -4.02 -3.45
CA VAL A 46 -8.43 -5.01 -2.68
C VAL A 46 -9.89 -4.61 -2.48
N CYS A 47 -10.15 -3.41 -1.96
CA CYS A 47 -11.46 -3.04 -1.41
C CYS A 47 -12.43 -2.49 -2.45
N ARG A 48 -11.92 -1.84 -3.51
CA ARG A 48 -12.72 -1.20 -4.56
C ARG A 48 -12.76 -2.05 -5.82
N PHE A 49 -11.61 -2.56 -6.25
CA PHE A 49 -11.50 -3.28 -7.51
C PHE A 49 -11.69 -4.80 -7.35
N GLY A 50 -11.76 -5.31 -6.12
CA GLY A 50 -11.95 -6.74 -5.86
C GLY A 50 -10.79 -7.58 -6.41
N MET A 51 -9.57 -7.03 -6.41
CA MET A 51 -8.36 -7.68 -6.92
C MET A 51 -7.70 -8.57 -5.86
N SER A 52 -8.47 -9.02 -4.86
CA SER A 52 -8.04 -10.02 -3.87
C SER A 52 -8.70 -11.35 -4.16
N ASP A 53 -7.89 -12.39 -4.33
CA ASP A 53 -8.38 -13.74 -4.61
C ASP A 53 -8.98 -14.40 -3.34
N VAL A 54 -8.66 -13.88 -2.15
CA VAL A 54 -9.20 -14.35 -0.86
C VAL A 54 -10.53 -13.69 -0.52
N LEU A 55 -10.67 -12.38 -0.77
CA LEU A 55 -11.89 -11.62 -0.44
C LEU A 55 -12.95 -11.65 -1.56
N GLY A 56 -12.57 -12.07 -2.77
CA GLY A 56 -13.44 -12.11 -3.94
C GLY A 56 -13.86 -10.72 -4.46
N ARG A 57 -14.72 -10.66 -5.49
CA ARG A 57 -15.29 -9.41 -6.03
C ARG A 57 -16.40 -8.83 -5.13
N SER A 58 -16.13 -8.69 -3.84
CA SER A 58 -17.06 -8.07 -2.90
C SER A 58 -16.49 -6.74 -2.46
N ARG A 59 -17.24 -5.65 -2.67
CA ARG A 59 -16.86 -4.29 -2.26
C ARG A 59 -16.85 -4.18 -0.73
N SER A 60 -15.79 -4.65 -0.09
CA SER A 60 -15.63 -4.56 1.36
C SER A 60 -15.18 -3.15 1.72
N ALA A 61 -16.11 -2.31 2.18
CA ALA A 61 -15.78 -1.04 2.80
C ALA A 61 -14.98 -1.31 4.08
N VAL A 62 -13.66 -1.14 4.03
CA VAL A 62 -12.82 -1.23 5.23
C VAL A 62 -13.18 -0.07 6.14
N ARG A 63 -14.10 -0.31 7.07
CA ARG A 63 -14.37 0.54 8.23
C ARG A 63 -13.06 0.66 9.01
N ARG A 64 -12.50 1.86 9.10
CA ARG A 64 -11.44 2.12 10.08
C ARG A 64 -12.02 1.82 11.45
N ALA A 65 -11.55 0.77 12.11
CA ALA A 65 -11.78 0.62 13.53
C ALA A 65 -11.14 1.84 14.20
N ARG A 66 -11.96 2.72 14.76
CA ARG A 66 -11.48 3.80 15.64
C ARG A 66 -11.01 3.13 16.92
N GLY A 67 -9.74 2.71 16.95
CA GLY A 67 -9.08 2.30 18.19
C GLY A 67 -8.84 3.55 19.03
N SER A 68 -9.67 3.77 20.05
CA SER A 68 -9.36 4.68 21.14
C SER A 68 -8.18 4.11 21.90
N TRP A 69 -6.99 4.66 21.68
CA TRP A 69 -5.84 4.46 22.55
C TRP A 69 -6.10 5.22 23.85
N THR A 70 -6.90 4.67 24.75
CA THR A 70 -6.80 5.02 26.16
C THR A 70 -5.79 4.07 26.78
N ALA A 71 -4.54 4.54 26.86
CA ALA A 71 -3.53 3.91 27.69
C ALA A 71 -4.02 3.91 29.15
N ARG A 72 -4.06 2.72 29.74
CA ARG A 72 -4.02 2.50 31.18
C ARG A 72 -2.90 1.50 31.44
#